data_AF-A0A812JM77-F1
#
_entry.id   AF-A0A812JM77-F1
#
_cell.length_a   1.000
_cell.length_b   1.000
_cell.length_c   1.000
_cell.angle_alpha   90.00
_cell.angle_beta   90.00
_cell.angle_gamma   90.00
#
_symmetry.space_group_name_H-M   'P 1'
#
loop_
_entity.id
_entity.type
_entity.pdbx_description
1 polymer ?
#
loop_
_entity_poly.entity_id
_entity_poly.type
_entity_poly.pdbx_seq_one_letter_code
_entity_poly.pdbx_strand_id
1 'polypeptide(L)'
;MLFLAALFPVLKEIRKNLRFGLSDRVLCNCGPLWLSGGIVGSAVESEGELFPYVVKTDPLPGLPSRTISVPGDNEHVCIQEVCFNPVSELHLIKSAAATRVTSSRPNLRFAEGDKVAVRIKNSTQDGLEQWMSGIVSTVWPRLPGERQWSFAGMSGEFPQEVPYKVDLSPGPPNFVFVHWDNHTLIRRDGLQPQDRVKGISKRLEIRTCEDGSVEQFDHLTERHKPVPRRPMVDPKDMEVSDSDSD
;
A
#
# COMPACT_ATOMS: atom_id res chain seq x y z
N MET A 1 28.09 24.43 -5.86
CA MET A 1 27.59 23.75 -4.63
C MET A 1 26.65 24.61 -3.78
N LEU A 2 26.71 25.95 -3.78
CA LEU A 2 25.83 26.80 -2.97
C LEU A 2 24.32 26.72 -3.32
N PHE A 3 23.95 26.40 -4.57
CA PHE A 3 22.54 26.28 -4.97
C PHE A 3 21.79 25.07 -4.37
N LEU A 4 22.49 23.97 -4.09
CA LEU A 4 21.85 22.75 -3.55
C LEU A 4 21.39 22.93 -2.10
N ALA A 5 22.09 23.76 -1.31
CA ALA A 5 21.74 24.00 0.09
C ALA A 5 20.43 24.80 0.24
N ALA A 6 20.16 25.74 -0.68
CA ALA A 6 18.94 26.55 -0.65
C ALA A 6 17.68 25.76 -1.06
N LEU A 7 17.83 24.71 -1.87
CA LEU A 7 16.70 23.91 -2.35
C LEU A 7 16.17 22.93 -1.28
N PHE A 8 17.01 22.55 -0.31
CA PHE A 8 16.69 21.50 0.66
C PHE A 8 15.45 21.80 1.54
N PRO A 9 15.30 23.02 2.12
CA PRO A 9 14.10 23.35 2.89
C PRO A 9 12.82 23.32 2.05
N VAL A 10 12.90 23.79 0.79
CA VAL A 10 11.77 23.81 -0.15
C VAL A 10 11.34 22.37 -0.47
N LEU A 11 12.28 21.49 -0.80
CA LEU A 11 11.98 20.08 -1.07
C LEU A 11 11.38 19.37 0.15
N LYS A 12 11.84 19.69 1.36
CA LYS A 12 11.29 19.13 2.60
C LYS A 12 9.81 19.53 2.78
N GLU A 13 9.48 20.78 2.53
CA GLU A 13 8.11 21.27 2.61
C GLU A 13 7.21 20.66 1.53
N ILE A 14 7.71 20.55 0.29
CA ILE A 14 6.97 19.87 -0.80
C ILE A 14 6.67 18.42 -0.41
N ARG A 15 7.67 17.65 0.05
CA ARG A 15 7.49 16.24 0.44
C ARG A 15 6.48 16.07 1.57
N LYS A 16 6.38 17.02 2.50
CA LYS A 16 5.39 17.01 3.58
C LYS A 16 3.96 17.09 3.05
N ASN A 17 3.78 17.84 1.97
CA ASN A 17 2.47 18.11 1.35
C ASN A 17 2.05 17.05 0.31
N LEU A 18 2.97 16.24 -0.20
CA LEU A 18 2.64 15.11 -1.09
C LEU A 18 1.72 14.09 -0.39
N ARG A 19 0.78 13.50 -1.14
CA ARG A 19 -0.16 12.50 -0.60
C ARG A 19 0.52 11.18 -0.21
N PHE A 20 1.54 10.77 -0.95
CA PHE A 20 2.19 9.46 -0.80
C PHE A 20 3.67 9.58 -0.39
N GLY A 21 4.14 8.59 0.36
CA GLY A 21 5.52 8.46 0.82
C GLY A 21 6.34 7.42 0.04
N LEU A 22 7.61 7.26 0.43
CA LEU A 22 8.44 6.18 -0.10
C LEU A 22 7.87 4.82 0.28
N SER A 23 7.94 3.85 -0.63
CA SER A 23 7.40 2.50 -0.49
C SER A 23 5.86 2.40 -0.48
N ASP A 24 5.15 3.52 -0.56
CA ASP A 24 3.70 3.47 -0.79
C ASP A 24 3.42 2.87 -2.17
N ARG A 25 2.31 2.15 -2.23
CA ARG A 25 1.81 1.45 -3.42
C ARG A 25 0.75 2.30 -4.08
N VAL A 26 0.90 2.48 -5.39
CA VAL A 26 0.08 3.37 -6.19
C VAL A 26 -0.24 2.75 -7.54
N LEU A 27 -1.32 3.21 -8.16
CA LEU A 27 -1.54 3.04 -9.59
C LEU A 27 -1.32 4.38 -10.29
N CYS A 28 -0.56 4.36 -11.38
CA CYS A 28 -0.31 5.52 -12.21
C CYS A 28 -1.07 5.39 -13.53
N ASN A 29 -1.78 6.45 -13.91
CA ASN A 29 -2.45 6.55 -15.19
C ASN A 29 -1.43 6.78 -16.30
N CYS A 30 -1.31 5.84 -17.24
CA CYS A 30 -0.42 5.92 -18.39
C CYS A 30 -1.21 5.99 -19.71
N GLY A 31 -2.38 6.62 -19.69
CA GLY A 31 -3.28 6.77 -20.84
C GLY A 31 -4.40 5.73 -20.80
N PRO A 32 -4.42 4.73 -21.70
CA PRO A 32 -5.46 3.70 -21.69
C PRO A 32 -5.24 2.63 -20.61
N LEU A 33 -4.08 2.62 -19.94
CA LEU A 33 -3.69 1.62 -18.96
C LEU A 33 -3.26 2.29 -17.66
N TRP A 34 -3.71 1.72 -16.53
CA TRP A 34 -3.16 2.01 -15.22
C TRP A 34 -2.05 1.00 -14.90
N LEU A 35 -0.93 1.49 -14.37
CA LEU A 35 0.20 0.66 -13.98
C LEU A 35 0.36 0.69 -12.46
N SER A 36 0.30 -0.48 -11.83
CA SER A 36 0.60 -0.64 -10.41
C SER A 36 2.11 -0.48 -10.18
N GLY A 37 2.52 0.17 -9.10
CA GLY A 37 3.93 0.25 -8.71
C GLY A 37 4.17 0.75 -7.28
N GLY A 38 5.44 0.73 -6.88
CA GLY A 38 5.90 1.30 -5.61
C GLY A 38 6.64 2.62 -5.81
N ILE A 39 6.39 3.61 -4.95
CA ILE A 39 7.14 4.87 -4.96
C ILE A 39 8.57 4.63 -4.48
N VAL A 40 9.53 4.95 -5.34
CA VAL A 40 10.97 4.84 -5.08
C VAL A 40 11.66 6.20 -4.95
N GLY A 41 10.97 7.29 -5.27
CA GLY A 41 11.46 8.66 -5.10
C GLY A 41 10.32 9.65 -4.94
N SER A 42 10.56 10.74 -4.20
CA SER A 42 9.59 11.82 -3.98
C SER A 42 10.24 13.20 -4.10
N ALA A 43 9.52 14.14 -4.73
CA ALA A 43 10.04 15.46 -5.12
C ALA A 43 11.39 15.32 -5.82
N VAL A 44 11.38 14.67 -6.98
CA VAL A 44 12.59 14.34 -7.76
C VAL A 44 12.69 15.31 -8.93
N GLU A 45 13.82 16.01 -9.00
CA GLU A 45 14.13 16.90 -10.11
C GLU A 45 14.69 16.08 -11.29
N SER A 46 14.16 16.32 -12.49
CA SER A 46 14.63 15.69 -13.73
C SER A 46 14.42 16.66 -14.88
N GLU A 47 15.49 16.94 -15.62
CA GLU A 47 15.47 17.85 -16.78
C GLU A 47 14.94 19.27 -16.47
N GLY A 48 15.14 19.74 -15.23
CA GLY A 48 14.67 21.06 -14.77
C GLY A 48 13.21 21.10 -14.35
N GLU A 49 12.50 19.97 -14.40
CA GLU A 49 11.14 19.81 -13.86
C GLU A 49 11.15 19.03 -12.54
N LEU A 50 10.27 19.41 -11.62
CA LEU A 50 10.10 18.73 -10.34
C LEU A 50 8.91 17.77 -10.38
N PHE A 51 9.19 16.47 -10.34
CA PHE A 51 8.15 15.45 -10.31
C PHE A 51 7.78 15.08 -8.87
N PRO A 52 6.49 15.00 -8.52
CA PRO A 52 6.06 14.59 -7.18
C PRO A 52 6.57 13.19 -6.83
N TYR A 53 6.52 12.25 -7.78
CA TYR A 53 6.89 10.86 -7.53
C TYR A 53 7.69 10.25 -8.67
N VAL A 54 8.55 9.31 -8.29
CA VAL A 54 9.18 8.34 -9.18
C VAL A 54 8.72 6.97 -8.73
N VAL A 55 8.08 6.23 -9.64
CA VAL A 55 7.42 4.96 -9.34
C VAL A 55 8.09 3.83 -10.11
N LYS A 56 8.46 2.76 -9.41
CA LYS A 56 8.88 1.50 -10.04
C LYS A 56 7.63 0.66 -10.28
N THR A 57 7.26 0.53 -11.54
CA THR A 57 6.09 -0.23 -11.99
C THR A 57 6.29 -1.73 -11.79
N ASP A 58 5.22 -2.45 -11.48
CA ASP A 58 5.19 -3.90 -11.48
C ASP A 58 5.28 -4.43 -12.91
N PRO A 59 5.88 -5.61 -13.14
CA PRO A 59 5.89 -6.21 -14.46
C PRO A 59 4.49 -6.66 -14.88
N LEU A 60 4.15 -6.44 -16.15
CA LEU A 60 2.98 -7.02 -16.82
C LEU A 60 3.43 -7.95 -17.96
N PRO A 61 2.58 -8.89 -18.44
CA PRO A 61 2.88 -9.69 -19.61
C PRO A 61 3.30 -8.82 -20.80
N GLY A 62 4.53 -9.00 -21.29
CA GLY A 62 5.07 -8.20 -22.40
C GLY A 62 5.51 -6.78 -22.06
N LEU A 63 5.33 -6.31 -20.81
CA LEU A 63 5.78 -5.00 -20.35
C LEU A 63 6.65 -5.14 -19.08
N PRO A 64 7.99 -5.09 -19.19
CA PRO A 64 8.87 -5.27 -18.05
C PRO A 64 8.72 -4.13 -17.03
N SER A 65 9.06 -4.44 -15.78
CA SER A 65 9.16 -3.43 -14.70
C SER A 65 10.13 -2.32 -15.11
N ARG A 66 9.67 -1.08 -14.99
CA ARG A 66 10.47 0.12 -15.24
C ARG A 66 10.11 1.24 -14.28
N THR A 67 11.00 2.21 -14.19
CA THR A 67 10.75 3.43 -13.42
C THR A 67 10.08 4.48 -14.31
N ILE A 68 9.06 5.15 -13.79
CA ILE A 68 8.36 6.26 -14.44
C ILE A 68 8.31 7.48 -13.50
N SER A 69 8.35 8.67 -14.08
CA SER A 69 8.07 9.92 -13.37
C SER A 69 6.58 10.22 -13.45
N VAL A 70 5.97 10.57 -12.32
CA VAL A 70 4.54 10.89 -12.25
C VAL A 70 4.37 12.40 -12.40
N PRO A 71 3.62 12.90 -13.40
CA PRO A 71 3.58 14.33 -13.73
C PRO A 71 2.77 15.18 -12.74
N GLY A 72 2.01 14.57 -11.83
CA GLY A 72 1.18 15.31 -10.89
C GLY A 72 0.67 14.47 -9.72
N ASP A 73 0.41 15.13 -8.60
CA ASP A 73 -0.13 14.51 -7.38
C ASP A 73 -1.65 14.72 -7.28
N ASN A 74 -2.42 14.08 -8.15
CA ASN A 74 -3.89 14.07 -8.09
C ASN A 74 -4.47 12.71 -8.47
N GLU A 75 -5.75 12.47 -8.16
CA GLU A 75 -6.40 11.17 -8.36
C GLU A 75 -6.59 10.76 -9.83
N HIS A 76 -6.47 11.67 -10.79
CA HIS A 76 -6.55 11.31 -12.21
C HIS A 76 -5.21 10.80 -12.77
N VAL A 77 -4.11 11.13 -12.09
CA VAL A 77 -2.75 10.80 -12.50
C VAL A 77 -2.18 9.65 -11.67
N CYS A 78 -2.37 9.68 -10.36
CA CYS A 78 -1.79 8.72 -9.43
C CYS A 78 -2.74 8.51 -8.23
N ILE A 79 -3.13 7.27 -8.02
CA ILE A 79 -4.03 6.89 -6.93
C ILE A 79 -3.34 5.89 -6.01
N GLN A 80 -3.78 5.85 -4.76
CA GLN A 80 -3.33 4.84 -3.83
C GLN A 80 -3.86 3.46 -4.23
N GLU A 81 -3.02 2.45 -4.07
CA GLU A 81 -3.45 1.07 -4.22
C GLU A 81 -4.17 0.58 -2.96
N VAL A 82 -5.47 0.35 -3.10
CA VAL A 82 -6.38 -0.10 -2.03
C VAL A 82 -7.31 -1.19 -2.58
N CYS A 83 -8.24 -1.72 -1.77
CA CYS A 83 -9.30 -2.58 -2.30
C CYS A 83 -10.35 -1.71 -2.99
N PHE A 84 -10.68 -2.06 -4.24
CA PHE A 84 -11.49 -1.20 -5.11
C PHE A 84 -12.91 -1.74 -5.26
N ASN A 85 -13.85 -0.81 -5.48
CA ASN A 85 -15.24 -1.16 -5.76
C ASN A 85 -15.40 -1.51 -7.26
N PRO A 86 -15.79 -2.74 -7.63
CA PRO A 86 -15.88 -3.14 -9.03
C PRO A 86 -16.96 -2.41 -9.83
N VAL A 87 -17.92 -1.76 -9.19
CA VAL A 87 -18.95 -0.98 -9.91
C VAL A 87 -18.33 0.25 -10.57
N SER A 88 -17.42 0.94 -9.90
CA SER A 88 -16.80 2.18 -10.38
C SER A 88 -15.34 2.02 -10.82
N GLU A 89 -14.64 0.99 -10.34
CA GLU A 89 -13.18 0.92 -10.35
C GLU A 89 -12.65 -0.42 -10.89
N LEU A 90 -13.45 -1.15 -11.67
CA LEU A 90 -13.06 -2.45 -12.24
C LEU A 90 -11.73 -2.40 -13.01
N HIS A 91 -11.47 -1.30 -13.72
CA HIS A 91 -10.23 -1.12 -14.48
C HIS A 91 -8.99 -1.04 -13.56
N LEU A 92 -9.12 -0.43 -12.38
CA LEU A 92 -8.04 -0.35 -11.39
C LEU A 92 -7.75 -1.72 -10.78
N ILE A 93 -8.79 -2.52 -10.50
CA ILE A 93 -8.65 -3.89 -9.99
C ILE A 93 -7.84 -4.75 -10.97
N LYS A 94 -8.18 -4.68 -12.25
CA LYS A 94 -7.48 -5.42 -13.32
C LYS A 94 -6.01 -5.03 -13.43
N SER A 95 -5.73 -3.73 -13.35
CA SER A 95 -4.38 -3.18 -13.39
C SER A 95 -3.53 -3.52 -12.17
N ALA A 96 -4.13 -3.59 -10.97
CA ALA A 96 -3.42 -3.89 -9.74
C ALA A 96 -3.21 -5.40 -9.51
N ALA A 97 -4.08 -6.25 -10.08
CA ALA A 97 -4.01 -7.69 -9.88
C ALA A 97 -2.68 -8.26 -10.40
N ALA A 98 -2.05 -9.12 -9.58
CA ALA A 98 -0.79 -9.76 -9.97
C ALA A 98 -1.02 -10.75 -11.11
N THR A 99 -0.20 -10.65 -12.15
CA THR A 99 -0.11 -11.70 -13.17
C THR A 99 0.55 -12.92 -12.56
N ARG A 100 -0.10 -14.07 -12.70
CA ARG A 100 0.38 -15.33 -12.13
C ARG A 100 1.17 -16.08 -13.20
N VAL A 101 2.46 -16.27 -12.94
CA VAL A 101 3.36 -17.04 -13.83
C VAL A 101 3.17 -18.54 -13.66
N THR A 102 2.73 -18.98 -12.48
CA THR A 102 2.53 -20.39 -12.14
C THR A 102 1.07 -20.80 -12.30
N SER A 103 0.86 -22.04 -12.75
CA SER A 103 -0.47 -22.64 -12.86
C SER A 103 -1.12 -22.92 -11.49
N SER A 104 -0.32 -23.16 -10.45
CA SER A 104 -0.85 -23.44 -9.10
C SER A 104 -1.33 -22.19 -8.38
N ARG A 105 -2.51 -22.30 -7.75
CA ARG A 105 -3.09 -21.30 -6.82
C ARG A 105 -2.28 -21.29 -5.52
N PRO A 106 -1.73 -20.13 -5.11
CA PRO A 106 -1.13 -20.06 -3.78
C PRO A 106 -2.24 -20.27 -2.73
N ASN A 107 -1.86 -20.86 -1.60
CA ASN A 107 -2.77 -20.94 -0.47
C ASN A 107 -3.05 -19.53 0.06
N LEU A 108 -4.32 -19.21 0.18
CA LEU A 108 -4.81 -17.94 0.70
C LEU A 108 -4.88 -18.00 2.23
N ARG A 109 -4.64 -16.86 2.89
CA ARG A 109 -4.70 -16.75 4.37
C ARG A 109 -6.13 -16.84 4.93
N PHE A 110 -7.13 -16.44 4.15
CA PHE A 110 -8.54 -16.42 4.56
C PHE A 110 -9.38 -17.35 3.69
N ALA A 111 -10.44 -17.89 4.28
CA ALA A 111 -11.44 -18.72 3.62
C ALA A 111 -12.78 -17.97 3.48
N GLU A 112 -13.70 -18.51 2.70
CA GLU A 112 -15.06 -17.98 2.61
C GLU A 112 -15.76 -18.04 3.97
N GLY A 113 -16.46 -16.97 4.34
CA GLY A 113 -17.09 -16.78 5.64
C GLY A 113 -16.20 -16.11 6.69
N ASP A 114 -14.88 -15.99 6.46
CA ASP A 114 -13.98 -15.33 7.41
C ASP A 114 -14.32 -13.83 7.54
N LYS A 115 -14.32 -13.35 8.78
CA LYS A 115 -14.39 -11.92 9.10
C LYS A 115 -13.04 -11.27 8.91
N VAL A 116 -13.01 -10.28 8.04
CA VAL A 116 -11.80 -9.57 7.64
C VAL A 116 -12.01 -8.07 7.69
N ALA A 117 -10.90 -7.34 7.71
CA ALA A 117 -10.87 -5.91 7.47
C ALA A 117 -10.08 -5.66 6.19
N VAL A 118 -10.69 -4.89 5.29
CA VAL A 118 -10.07 -4.53 4.01
C VAL A 118 -9.74 -3.05 3.99
N ARG A 119 -8.62 -2.72 3.38
CA ARG A 119 -8.20 -1.35 3.20
C ARG A 119 -9.00 -0.72 2.06
N ILE A 120 -9.64 0.41 2.36
CA ILE A 120 -10.37 1.23 1.39
C ILE A 120 -9.62 2.55 1.17
N LYS A 121 -10.16 3.43 0.33
CA LYS A 121 -9.61 4.77 0.11
C LYS A 121 -9.37 5.47 1.44
N ASN A 122 -8.23 6.15 1.55
CA ASN A 122 -7.91 6.97 2.70
C ASN A 122 -9.02 8.03 2.93
N SER A 123 -9.17 8.44 4.19
CA SER A 123 -10.14 9.47 4.56
C SER A 123 -9.81 10.78 3.84
N THR A 124 -10.80 11.41 3.23
CA THR A 124 -10.63 12.72 2.60
C THR A 124 -10.44 13.85 3.63
N GLN A 125 -10.72 13.60 4.90
CA GLN A 125 -10.61 14.59 5.98
C GLN A 125 -9.18 14.69 6.52
N ASP A 126 -8.52 13.56 6.77
CA ASP A 126 -7.19 13.51 7.41
C ASP A 126 -6.11 12.87 6.53
N GLY A 127 -6.47 12.27 5.39
CA GLY A 127 -5.56 11.59 4.49
C GLY A 127 -4.98 10.28 5.06
N LEU A 128 -5.43 9.84 6.23
CA LEU A 128 -4.96 8.62 6.89
C LEU A 128 -5.71 7.40 6.35
N GLU A 129 -5.06 6.24 6.44
CA GLU A 129 -5.65 4.98 5.98
C GLU A 129 -6.99 4.65 6.64
N GLN A 130 -7.87 4.00 5.88
CA GLN A 130 -9.16 3.53 6.36
C GLN A 130 -9.31 2.03 6.10
N TRP A 131 -9.91 1.37 7.08
CA TRP A 131 -10.17 -0.05 7.05
C TRP A 131 -11.66 -0.27 7.31
N MET A 132 -12.25 -1.17 6.53
CA MET A 132 -13.66 -1.52 6.64
C MET A 132 -13.79 -3.01 6.91
N SER A 133 -14.55 -3.35 7.95
CA SER A 133 -14.87 -4.74 8.27
C SER A 133 -15.81 -5.33 7.22
N GLY A 134 -15.66 -6.63 6.98
CA GLY A 134 -16.44 -7.37 6.02
C GLY A 134 -16.27 -8.87 6.16
N ILE A 135 -16.86 -9.61 5.23
CA ILE A 135 -16.81 -11.07 5.18
C ILE A 135 -16.29 -11.51 3.82
N VAL A 136 -15.34 -12.44 3.79
CA VAL A 136 -14.90 -13.06 2.54
C VAL A 136 -16.07 -13.84 1.95
N SER A 137 -16.68 -13.31 0.91
CA SER A 137 -17.82 -13.93 0.23
C SER A 137 -17.42 -14.97 -0.81
N THR A 138 -16.23 -14.81 -1.41
CA THR A 138 -15.71 -15.74 -2.42
C THR A 138 -14.19 -15.68 -2.45
N VAL A 139 -13.54 -16.85 -2.52
CA VAL A 139 -12.10 -16.95 -2.81
C VAL A 139 -11.87 -17.22 -4.31
N TRP A 140 -10.83 -16.61 -4.88
CA TRP A 140 -10.56 -16.65 -6.32
C TRP A 140 -11.76 -16.26 -7.22
N PRO A 141 -12.53 -15.20 -6.90
CA PRO A 141 -13.58 -14.73 -7.80
C PRO A 141 -13.01 -14.32 -9.16
N ARG A 142 -13.78 -14.59 -10.21
CA ARG A 142 -13.47 -14.12 -11.57
C ARG A 142 -13.75 -12.63 -11.71
N LEU A 143 -12.83 -11.91 -12.34
CA LEU A 143 -13.02 -10.52 -12.73
C LEU A 143 -13.91 -10.44 -13.99
N PRO A 144 -14.95 -9.58 -14.00
CA PRO A 144 -15.80 -9.39 -15.17
C PRO A 144 -15.13 -8.55 -16.27
N GLY A 145 -15.70 -8.59 -17.47
CA GLY A 145 -15.34 -7.73 -18.61
C GLY A 145 -14.10 -8.17 -19.39
N GLU A 146 -13.63 -7.30 -20.29
CA GLU A 146 -12.52 -7.59 -21.20
C GLU A 146 -11.21 -7.84 -20.45
N ARG A 147 -10.46 -8.85 -20.89
CA ARG A 147 -9.17 -9.22 -20.31
C ARG A 147 -7.98 -8.77 -21.14
N GLN A 148 -8.18 -8.55 -22.44
CA GLN A 148 -7.10 -8.08 -23.29
C GLN A 148 -6.84 -6.60 -23.02
N TRP A 149 -5.57 -6.21 -23.10
CA TRP A 149 -5.16 -4.82 -23.14
C TRP A 149 -4.14 -4.63 -24.25
N SER A 150 -4.11 -3.41 -24.78
CA SER A 150 -3.11 -2.98 -25.75
C SER A 150 -2.63 -1.58 -25.43
N PHE A 151 -1.32 -1.38 -25.38
CA PHE A 151 -0.70 -0.11 -25.08
C PHE A 151 0.66 0.02 -25.79
N ALA A 152 0.86 1.09 -26.54
CA ALA A 152 2.12 1.42 -27.21
C ALA A 152 2.72 0.24 -28.03
N GLY A 153 1.87 -0.46 -28.80
CA GLY A 153 2.27 -1.62 -29.61
C GLY A 153 2.49 -2.92 -28.83
N MET A 154 2.34 -2.91 -27.51
CA MET A 154 2.34 -4.10 -26.66
C MET A 154 0.90 -4.53 -26.37
N SER A 155 0.70 -5.81 -26.15
CA SER A 155 -0.59 -6.36 -25.72
C SER A 155 -0.39 -7.51 -24.75
N GLY A 156 -1.38 -7.73 -23.91
CA GLY A 156 -1.38 -8.84 -22.96
C GLY A 156 -2.75 -9.07 -22.35
N GLU A 157 -2.79 -9.96 -21.36
CA GLU A 157 -4.01 -10.27 -20.63
C GLU A 157 -3.92 -9.81 -19.18
N PHE A 158 -4.99 -9.20 -18.69
CA PHE A 158 -5.22 -9.03 -17.26
C PHE A 158 -5.50 -10.39 -16.60
N PRO A 159 -5.19 -10.50 -15.29
CA PRO A 159 -5.55 -11.68 -14.51
C PRO A 159 -7.06 -11.97 -14.59
N GLN A 160 -7.40 -13.26 -14.67
CA GLN A 160 -8.80 -13.69 -14.72
C GLN A 160 -9.48 -13.60 -13.35
N GLU A 161 -8.70 -13.71 -12.28
CA GLU A 161 -9.19 -13.88 -10.91
C GLU A 161 -8.33 -13.07 -9.95
N VAL A 162 -8.91 -12.72 -8.81
CA VAL A 162 -8.23 -12.06 -7.68
C VAL A 162 -8.40 -12.91 -6.42
N PRO A 163 -7.56 -12.77 -5.39
CA PRO A 163 -7.65 -13.55 -4.16
C PRO A 163 -9.03 -13.56 -3.50
N TYR A 164 -9.65 -12.39 -3.29
CA TYR A 164 -10.87 -12.31 -2.48
C TYR A 164 -11.92 -11.35 -3.05
N LYS A 165 -13.18 -11.72 -2.87
CA LYS A 165 -14.34 -10.83 -2.90
C LYS A 165 -14.84 -10.64 -1.47
N VAL A 166 -14.79 -9.42 -0.94
CA VAL A 166 -15.19 -9.13 0.44
C VAL A 166 -16.47 -8.31 0.44
N ASP A 167 -17.50 -8.82 1.11
CA ASP A 167 -18.77 -8.16 1.34
C ASP A 167 -18.69 -7.25 2.57
N LEU A 168 -19.07 -5.98 2.42
CA LEU A 168 -18.96 -4.90 3.41
C LEU A 168 -20.32 -4.45 3.98
N SER A 169 -21.38 -5.21 3.70
CA SER A 169 -22.79 -4.97 4.04
C SER A 169 -23.09 -4.63 5.52
N PRO A 170 -24.17 -3.85 5.82
CA PRO A 170 -25.45 -3.93 5.10
C PRO A 170 -25.83 -2.67 4.29
N GLY A 171 -25.80 -2.84 2.97
CA GLY A 171 -26.36 -1.96 1.94
C GLY A 171 -26.09 -2.53 0.52
N PRO A 172 -26.93 -2.27 -0.50
CA PRO A 172 -26.88 -3.00 -1.78
C PRO A 172 -25.66 -2.69 -2.63
N PRO A 173 -25.30 -3.64 -3.50
CA PRO A 173 -24.09 -4.46 -3.31
C PRO A 173 -22.87 -3.61 -2.94
N ASN A 174 -22.51 -3.62 -1.65
CA ASN A 174 -21.30 -3.01 -1.14
C ASN A 174 -20.22 -4.08 -0.96
N PHE A 175 -19.46 -4.35 -2.01
CA PHE A 175 -18.33 -5.28 -1.94
C PHE A 175 -17.11 -4.71 -2.64
N VAL A 176 -15.94 -5.22 -2.26
CA VAL A 176 -14.67 -4.89 -2.92
C VAL A 176 -13.97 -6.16 -3.39
N PHE A 177 -13.13 -6.00 -4.39
CA PHE A 177 -12.13 -7.00 -4.73
C PHE A 177 -10.82 -6.68 -4.04
N VAL A 178 -10.22 -7.71 -3.44
CA VAL A 178 -8.89 -7.66 -2.87
C VAL A 178 -7.95 -8.34 -3.84
N HIS A 179 -7.17 -7.54 -4.57
CA HIS A 179 -6.39 -8.03 -5.70
C HIS A 179 -5.09 -8.73 -5.30
N TRP A 180 -4.58 -8.54 -4.08
CA TRP A 180 -3.47 -9.30 -3.49
C TRP A 180 -3.77 -9.80 -2.07
N ASP A 181 -3.33 -11.01 -1.74
CA ASP A 181 -3.30 -11.49 -0.37
C ASP A 181 -2.10 -10.93 0.39
N ASN A 182 -2.24 -9.68 0.85
CA ASN A 182 -1.20 -8.95 1.53
C ASN A 182 -1.77 -8.18 2.73
N HIS A 183 -0.98 -8.11 3.82
CA HIS A 183 -1.31 -7.35 5.03
C HIS A 183 -1.60 -5.87 4.80
N THR A 184 -1.19 -5.29 3.67
CA THR A 184 -1.48 -3.89 3.32
C THR A 184 -2.90 -3.69 2.77
N LEU A 185 -3.58 -4.76 2.36
CA LEU A 185 -4.91 -4.71 1.74
C LEU A 185 -5.96 -5.44 2.55
N ILE A 186 -5.61 -6.56 3.18
CA ILE A 186 -6.55 -7.41 3.93
C ILE A 186 -5.90 -7.99 5.17
N ARG A 187 -6.65 -7.95 6.27
CA ARG A 187 -6.30 -8.46 7.60
C ARG A 187 -7.51 -9.16 8.21
N ARG A 188 -7.31 -9.98 9.24
CA ARG A 188 -8.41 -10.45 10.09
C ARG A 188 -9.10 -9.27 10.74
N ASP A 189 -10.43 -9.35 10.87
CA ASP A 189 -11.20 -8.31 11.57
C ASP A 189 -10.73 -8.17 13.02
N GLY A 190 -10.59 -6.94 13.50
CA GLY A 190 -9.99 -6.61 14.79
C GLY A 190 -8.46 -6.52 14.79
N LEU A 191 -7.79 -6.90 13.69
CA LEU A 191 -6.32 -6.81 13.54
C LEU A 191 -5.89 -5.67 12.59
N GLN A 192 -6.75 -4.66 12.41
CA GLN A 192 -6.39 -3.40 11.78
C GLN A 192 -5.22 -2.73 12.55
N PRO A 193 -4.46 -1.81 11.92
CA PRO A 193 -3.48 -0.99 12.65
C PRO A 193 -4.14 -0.25 13.82
N GLN A 194 -3.48 -0.22 14.98
CA GLN A 194 -3.98 0.54 16.14
C GLN A 194 -3.94 2.04 15.86
N ASP A 195 -2.83 2.49 15.27
CA ASP A 195 -2.63 3.87 14.84
C ASP A 195 -2.77 3.97 13.32
N ARG A 196 -3.71 4.81 12.86
CA ARG A 196 -3.86 5.13 11.44
C ARG A 196 -2.69 5.99 10.99
N VAL A 197 -2.06 5.63 9.87
CA VAL A 197 -0.95 6.40 9.30
C VAL A 197 -1.30 7.00 7.94
N LYS A 198 -0.55 8.03 7.55
CA LYS A 198 -0.47 8.48 6.16
C LYS A 198 0.42 7.49 5.39
N GLY A 199 -0.04 7.00 4.24
CA GLY A 199 0.64 5.94 3.49
C GLY A 199 0.28 4.54 4.00
N ILE A 200 1.21 3.59 3.95
CA ILE A 200 0.96 2.18 4.31
C ILE A 200 1.42 1.85 5.73
N SER A 201 0.51 1.30 6.54
CA SER A 201 0.87 0.71 7.82
C SER A 201 1.92 -0.39 7.72
N LYS A 202 2.87 -0.39 8.67
CA LYS A 202 3.98 -1.36 8.70
C LYS A 202 3.46 -2.79 8.86
N ARG A 203 4.26 -3.74 8.38
CA ARG A 203 4.03 -5.19 8.59
C ARG A 203 4.14 -5.59 10.06
N LEU A 204 5.16 -5.05 10.74
CA LEU A 204 5.44 -5.32 12.14
C LEU A 204 4.97 -4.14 12.98
N GLU A 205 4.03 -4.39 13.87
CA GLU A 205 3.49 -3.41 14.82
C GLU A 205 3.89 -3.80 16.24
N ILE A 206 4.25 -2.82 17.06
CA ILE A 206 4.51 -3.03 18.49
C ILE A 206 3.23 -2.66 19.23
N ARG A 207 2.62 -3.62 19.91
CA ARG A 207 1.36 -3.45 20.66
C ARG A 207 1.62 -3.53 22.14
N THR A 208 0.95 -2.68 22.90
CA THR A 208 0.86 -2.79 24.36
C THR A 208 -0.43 -3.51 24.70
N CYS A 209 -0.32 -4.66 25.34
CA CYS A 209 -1.45 -5.46 25.81
C CYS A 209 -2.12 -4.82 27.04
N GLU A 210 -3.32 -5.30 27.40
CA GLU A 210 -4.07 -4.81 28.58
C GLU A 210 -3.30 -4.98 29.90
N ASP A 211 -2.42 -5.99 29.98
CA ASP A 211 -1.55 -6.25 31.13
C ASP A 211 -0.26 -5.40 31.16
N GLY A 212 -0.07 -4.52 30.18
CA GLY A 212 1.14 -3.71 30.01
C GLY A 212 2.35 -4.49 29.50
N SER A 213 2.18 -5.73 29.04
CA SER A 213 3.19 -6.42 28.24
C SER A 213 3.25 -5.82 26.83
N VAL A 214 4.40 -5.97 26.18
CA VAL A 214 4.64 -5.46 24.83
C VAL A 214 4.93 -6.62 23.89
N GLU A 215 4.19 -6.68 22.79
CA GLU A 215 4.38 -7.69 21.76
C GLU A 215 4.64 -7.07 20.39
N GLN A 216 5.43 -7.76 19.58
CA GLN A 216 5.58 -7.47 18.16
C GLN A 216 4.61 -8.36 17.39
N PHE A 217 3.66 -7.74 16.71
CA PHE A 217 2.65 -8.40 15.89
C PHE A 217 3.03 -8.33 14.40
N ASP A 218 3.02 -9.47 13.71
CA ASP A 218 3.22 -9.56 12.27
C ASP A 218 1.88 -9.66 11.54
N HIS A 219 1.42 -8.56 10.93
CA HIS A 219 0.13 -8.51 10.23
C HIS A 219 0.04 -9.43 8.99
N LEU A 220 1.16 -9.94 8.49
CA LEU A 220 1.14 -10.90 7.38
C LEU A 220 0.86 -12.31 7.89
N THR A 221 1.55 -12.73 8.95
CA THR A 221 1.49 -14.11 9.46
C THR A 221 0.56 -14.30 10.66
N GLU A 222 0.03 -13.20 11.20
CA GLU A 222 -0.77 -13.15 12.43
C GLU A 222 -0.04 -13.72 13.65
N ARG A 223 1.29 -13.73 13.62
CA ARG A 223 2.13 -14.23 14.72
C ARG A 223 2.48 -13.10 15.67
N HIS A 224 2.53 -13.44 16.95
CA HIS A 224 2.91 -12.56 18.04
C HIS A 224 4.26 -13.01 18.61
N LYS A 225 5.15 -12.06 18.88
CA LYS A 225 6.41 -12.31 19.57
C LYS A 225 6.53 -11.37 20.76
N PRO A 226 6.71 -11.88 21.99
CA PRO A 226 7.00 -11.03 23.13
C PRO A 226 8.25 -10.19 22.87
N VAL A 227 8.16 -8.89 23.15
CA VAL A 227 9.32 -7.98 23.10
C VAL A 227 9.94 -7.97 24.49
N PRO A 228 11.20 -8.42 24.66
CA PRO A 228 11.88 -8.31 25.93
C PRO A 228 11.86 -6.85 26.35
N ARG A 229 11.40 -6.56 27.58
CA ARG A 229 11.55 -5.21 28.14
C ARG A 229 13.04 -4.88 28.05
N ARG A 230 13.39 -3.82 27.33
CA ARG A 230 14.73 -3.27 27.47
C ARG A 230 14.89 -3.01 28.97
N PRO A 231 15.96 -3.48 29.61
CA PRO A 231 16.24 -3.05 30.97
C PRO A 231 16.15 -1.53 30.94
N MET A 232 15.29 -0.96 31.79
CA MET A 232 15.26 0.49 31.95
C MET A 232 16.69 0.83 32.34
N VAL A 233 17.41 1.49 31.42
CA VAL A 233 18.70 2.08 31.77
C VAL A 233 18.32 3.05 32.86
N ASP A 234 18.78 2.76 34.09
CA ASP A 234 18.48 3.61 35.22
C ASP A 234 18.93 5.02 34.81
N PRO A 235 18.11 6.07 34.98
CA PRO A 235 18.49 7.42 34.57
C PRO A 235 19.86 7.87 35.12
N LYS A 236 20.33 7.24 36.21
CA LYS A 236 21.66 7.44 36.80
C LYS A 236 22.81 6.94 35.92
N ASP A 237 22.59 5.95 35.07
CA ASP A 237 23.59 5.40 34.15
C ASP A 237 23.69 6.19 32.83
N MET A 238 22.84 7.22 32.64
CA MET A 238 22.93 8.17 31.54
C MET A 238 23.80 9.40 31.83
N GLU A 239 24.45 9.47 33.00
CA GLU A 239 25.52 10.45 33.27
C GLU A 239 26.80 10.06 32.50
N VAL A 240 26.81 10.28 31.18
CA VAL A 240 28.03 10.22 30.37
C VAL A 240 28.57 11.63 30.19
N SER A 241 29.56 11.92 31.03
CA SER A 241 30.79 12.67 30.72
C SER A 241 30.79 13.49 29.43
N ASP A 242 30.38 14.75 29.54
CA ASP A 242 30.92 15.83 28.71
C ASP A 242 32.42 15.98 29.07
N SER A 243 33.28 15.18 28.46
CA SER A 243 34.72 15.43 28.49
C SER A 243 35.09 16.22 27.24
N ASP A 244 35.34 17.51 27.47
CA ASP A 244 35.94 18.46 26.56
C ASP A 244 37.09 17.85 25.75
N SER A 245 37.12 18.12 24.45
CA SER A 245 38.30 17.93 23.60
C SER A 245 38.42 19.17 22.71
N ASP A 246 39.41 19.99 23.08
CA ASP A 246 39.97 21.12 22.32
C ASP A 246 40.42 20.74 20.89
#